data_AF-A0A2R5L283-F1
#
_entry.id   AF-A0A2R5L283-F1
#
_cell.length_a   1.000
_cell.length_b   1.000
_cell.length_c   1.000
_cell.angle_alpha   90.00
_cell.angle_beta   90.00
_cell.angle_gamma   90.00
#
_symmetry.space_group_name_H-M   'P 1'
#
loop_
_entity.id
_entity.type
_entity.pdbx_description
1 polymer ?
#
loop_
_entity_poly.entity_id
_entity_poly.type
_entity_poly.pdbx_seq_one_letter_code
_entity_poly.pdbx_strand_id
1 'polypeptide(L)'
;PILMARCDMMHAMFSGDFRESNAKVVTFPGVKQRTFRVLLQFFYTDTIPTLKVRECLPTVELANRLCLPRLVTLVEVEIIDLFQRILQAGGDISEECLHLLEPMQLHNACQLVEWCLVHLATSYNHVCHKHPKLLRSLHPENQAWLNRHRWPPVWYLKDYDYYERCLMDRHREENPIKPLKRSRNTAGCLCFTSKSRRGSDNNNKQSYRTM
;
A
#
# COMPACT_ATOMS: atom_id res chain seq x y z
N PRO A 1 -41.39 2.40 -6.88
CA PRO A 1 -41.43 2.34 -5.40
C PRO A 1 -40.12 1.86 -4.74
N ILE A 2 -39.57 0.70 -5.14
CA ILE A 2 -38.38 0.11 -4.47
C ILE A 2 -37.13 1.02 -4.50
N LEU A 3 -36.83 1.63 -5.65
CA LEU A 3 -35.66 2.48 -5.81
C LEU A 3 -35.72 3.72 -4.89
N MET A 4 -36.89 4.37 -4.82
CA MET A 4 -37.10 5.52 -3.94
C MET A 4 -37.06 5.14 -2.46
N ALA A 5 -37.52 3.94 -2.10
CA ALA A 5 -37.52 3.49 -0.70
C ALA A 5 -36.12 3.13 -0.18
N ARG A 6 -35.15 2.88 -1.08
CA ARG A 6 -33.83 2.34 -0.74
C ARG A 6 -32.68 3.30 -1.07
N CYS A 7 -32.98 4.45 -1.66
CA CYS A 7 -32.00 5.43 -2.09
C CYS A 7 -32.61 6.83 -2.06
N ASP A 8 -32.17 7.68 -1.13
CA ASP A 8 -32.69 9.03 -0.95
C ASP A 8 -32.43 9.92 -2.18
N MET A 9 -31.30 9.71 -2.86
CA MET A 9 -30.99 10.40 -4.11
C MET A 9 -32.02 10.05 -5.19
N MET A 10 -32.38 8.76 -5.31
CA MET A 10 -33.42 8.34 -6.25
C MET A 10 -34.82 8.74 -5.78
N HIS A 11 -35.07 8.80 -4.47
CA HIS A 11 -36.29 9.39 -3.93
C HIS A 11 -36.41 10.82 -4.45
N ALA A 12 -35.43 11.69 -4.18
CA ALA A 12 -35.43 13.07 -4.64
C ALA A 12 -35.49 13.20 -6.17
N MET A 13 -34.85 12.31 -6.93
CA MET A 13 -34.84 12.33 -8.39
C MET A 13 -36.20 11.96 -9.00
N PHE A 14 -36.91 11.01 -8.39
CA PHE A 14 -38.21 10.53 -8.89
C PHE A 14 -39.40 11.20 -8.20
N SER A 15 -39.19 11.86 -7.07
CA SER A 15 -40.19 12.64 -6.35
C SER A 15 -40.01 14.13 -6.65
N GLY A 16 -41.06 14.82 -7.10
CA GLY A 16 -41.04 16.27 -7.30
C GLY A 16 -40.72 16.70 -8.73
N ASP A 17 -40.09 17.88 -8.85
CA ASP A 17 -40.05 18.67 -10.10
C ASP A 17 -38.82 18.41 -10.99
N PHE A 18 -38.06 17.35 -10.72
CA PHE A 18 -36.96 16.95 -11.59
C PHE A 18 -37.48 16.36 -12.91
N ARG A 19 -36.74 16.57 -14.01
CA ARG A 19 -37.10 16.03 -15.34
C ARG A 19 -37.22 14.50 -15.30
N GLU A 20 -36.43 13.87 -14.45
CA GLU A 20 -36.35 12.43 -14.24
C GLU A 20 -37.64 11.84 -13.62
N SER A 21 -38.50 12.63 -12.97
CA SER A 21 -39.77 12.15 -12.41
C SER A 21 -40.77 11.69 -13.50
N ASN A 22 -40.72 12.31 -14.67
CA ASN A 22 -41.53 11.95 -15.84
C ASN A 22 -40.77 11.09 -16.87
N ALA A 23 -39.49 10.77 -16.61
CA ALA A 23 -38.67 10.01 -17.53
C ALA A 23 -38.94 8.50 -17.38
N LYS A 24 -39.19 7.81 -18.51
CA LYS A 24 -39.27 6.33 -18.53
C LYS A 24 -37.90 5.65 -18.46
N VAL A 25 -36.84 6.38 -18.79
CA VAL A 25 -35.47 5.88 -18.84
C VAL A 25 -34.55 6.93 -18.22
N VAL A 26 -33.73 6.50 -17.25
CA VAL A 26 -32.66 7.32 -16.66
C VAL A 26 -31.32 6.67 -16.98
N THR A 27 -30.39 7.48 -17.47
CA THR A 27 -29.05 7.01 -17.87
C THR A 27 -28.07 7.13 -16.71
N PHE A 28 -27.17 6.15 -16.61
CA PHE A 28 -26.07 6.14 -15.65
C PHE A 28 -24.74 6.29 -16.40
N PRO A 29 -24.34 7.53 -16.76
CA PRO A 29 -23.11 7.74 -17.51
C PRO A 29 -21.90 7.28 -16.70
N GLY A 30 -20.94 6.66 -17.39
CA GLY A 30 -19.71 6.12 -16.80
C GLY A 30 -19.85 4.82 -16.02
N VAL A 31 -21.07 4.32 -15.79
CA VAL A 31 -21.29 3.11 -15.00
C VAL A 31 -21.21 1.86 -15.87
N LYS A 32 -20.25 0.98 -15.54
CA LYS A 32 -20.11 -0.32 -16.21
C LYS A 32 -21.26 -1.24 -15.83
N GLN A 33 -21.65 -2.12 -16.75
CA GLN A 33 -22.73 -3.10 -16.53
C GLN A 33 -22.54 -3.92 -15.25
N ARG A 34 -21.30 -4.34 -14.96
CA ARG A 34 -20.97 -5.11 -13.76
C ARG A 34 -21.26 -4.34 -12.47
N THR A 35 -20.82 -3.09 -12.39
CA THR A 35 -21.08 -2.18 -11.28
C THR A 35 -22.58 -1.95 -11.10
N PHE A 36 -23.31 -1.75 -12.20
CA PHE A 36 -24.76 -1.59 -12.14
C PHE A 36 -25.47 -2.85 -11.63
N ARG A 37 -25.01 -4.05 -12.00
CA ARG A 37 -25.55 -5.31 -11.47
C ARG A 37 -25.33 -5.46 -9.95
N VAL A 38 -24.18 -5.01 -9.44
CA VAL A 38 -23.91 -4.99 -7.99
C VAL A 38 -24.92 -4.07 -7.28
N LEU A 39 -25.14 -2.87 -7.82
CA LEU A 39 -26.13 -1.93 -7.29
C LEU A 39 -27.55 -2.52 -7.30
N LEU A 40 -27.95 -3.15 -8.40
CA LEU A 40 -29.26 -3.81 -8.49
C LEU A 40 -29.40 -4.92 -7.46
N GLN A 41 -28.40 -5.78 -7.31
CA GLN A 41 -28.46 -6.82 -6.28
C GLN A 41 -28.63 -6.20 -4.88
N PHE A 42 -27.84 -5.18 -4.55
CA PHE A 42 -27.97 -4.47 -3.28
C PHE A 42 -29.38 -3.89 -3.05
N PHE A 43 -30.00 -3.29 -4.06
CA PHE A 43 -31.36 -2.76 -3.91
C PHE A 43 -32.40 -3.83 -3.63
N TYR A 44 -32.27 -5.01 -4.24
CA TYR A 44 -33.27 -6.07 -4.15
C TYR A 44 -33.02 -7.05 -3.01
N THR A 45 -31.78 -7.24 -2.57
CA THR A 45 -31.43 -8.27 -1.57
C THR A 45 -30.67 -7.74 -0.36
N ASP A 46 -30.30 -6.45 -0.31
CA ASP A 46 -29.45 -5.85 0.73
C ASP A 46 -28.08 -6.55 0.87
N THR A 47 -27.64 -7.27 -0.17
CA THR A 47 -26.37 -7.99 -0.23
C THR A 47 -25.63 -7.66 -1.52
N ILE A 48 -24.32 -7.89 -1.53
CA ILE A 48 -23.48 -7.74 -2.73
C ILE A 48 -22.96 -9.11 -3.19
N PRO A 49 -22.68 -9.29 -4.49
CA PRO A 49 -22.00 -10.48 -4.97
C PRO A 49 -20.51 -10.42 -4.59
N THR A 50 -19.81 -11.53 -4.77
CA THR A 50 -18.35 -11.54 -4.67
C THR A 50 -17.74 -10.55 -5.65
N LEU A 51 -16.79 -9.76 -5.17
CA LEU A 51 -16.15 -8.69 -5.93
C LEU A 51 -14.71 -9.03 -6.29
N LYS A 52 -14.24 -8.46 -7.39
CA LYS A 52 -12.82 -8.40 -7.72
C LYS A 52 -12.27 -7.04 -7.32
N VAL A 53 -10.98 -6.95 -7.03
CA VAL A 53 -10.30 -5.68 -6.65
C VAL A 53 -10.62 -4.53 -7.62
N ARG A 54 -10.57 -4.80 -8.94
CA ARG A 54 -10.90 -3.82 -10.00
C ARG A 54 -12.35 -3.31 -9.99
N GLU A 55 -13.25 -4.03 -9.32
CA GLU A 55 -14.67 -3.69 -9.20
C GLU A 55 -14.93 -2.81 -7.98
N CYS A 56 -13.98 -2.73 -7.03
CA CYS A 56 -14.09 -1.93 -5.80
C CYS A 56 -14.33 -0.45 -6.12
N LEU A 57 -13.37 0.21 -6.78
CA LEU A 57 -13.41 1.65 -7.02
C LEU A 57 -14.69 2.10 -7.75
N PRO A 58 -15.07 1.53 -8.91
CA PRO A 58 -16.30 1.94 -9.59
C PRO A 58 -17.56 1.72 -8.75
N THR A 59 -17.59 0.71 -7.88
CA THR A 59 -18.75 0.41 -7.04
C THR A 59 -18.85 1.39 -5.87
N VAL A 60 -17.73 1.69 -5.22
CA VAL A 60 -17.67 2.69 -4.14
C VAL A 60 -17.98 4.09 -4.67
N GLU A 61 -17.44 4.46 -5.84
CA GLU A 61 -17.74 5.73 -6.52
C GLU A 61 -19.25 5.87 -6.78
N LEU A 62 -19.87 4.83 -7.35
CA LEU A 62 -21.31 4.82 -7.62
C LEU A 62 -22.14 4.88 -6.33
N ALA A 63 -21.73 4.14 -5.30
CA ALA A 63 -22.38 4.12 -4.00
C ALA A 63 -22.34 5.51 -3.36
N ASN A 64 -21.18 6.18 -3.38
CA ASN A 64 -21.04 7.53 -2.84
C ASN A 64 -21.89 8.54 -3.63
N ARG A 65 -21.89 8.44 -4.97
CA ARG A 65 -22.71 9.31 -5.85
C ARG A 65 -24.22 9.16 -5.60
N LEU A 66 -24.66 7.97 -5.19
CA LEU A 66 -26.06 7.69 -4.86
C LEU A 66 -26.37 7.86 -3.36
N CYS A 67 -25.40 8.31 -2.56
CA CYS A 67 -25.52 8.45 -1.10
C CYS A 67 -25.92 7.14 -0.41
N LEU A 68 -25.27 6.03 -0.76
CA LEU A 68 -25.53 4.68 -0.23
C LEU A 68 -24.41 4.21 0.72
N PRO A 69 -24.33 4.71 1.97
CA PRO A 69 -23.24 4.39 2.88
C PRO A 69 -23.18 2.90 3.22
N ARG A 70 -24.34 2.23 3.33
CA ARG A 70 -24.40 0.79 3.60
C ARG A 70 -23.76 -0.03 2.48
N LEU A 71 -23.92 0.40 1.22
CA LEU A 71 -23.29 -0.27 0.09
C LEU A 71 -21.76 -0.08 0.14
N VAL A 72 -21.27 1.11 0.53
CA VAL A 72 -19.83 1.34 0.74
C VAL A 72 -19.29 0.35 1.77
N THR A 73 -19.91 0.26 2.95
CA THR A 73 -19.49 -0.67 4.01
C THR A 73 -19.47 -2.13 3.57
N LEU A 74 -20.48 -2.58 2.82
CA LEU A 74 -20.50 -3.95 2.29
C LEU A 74 -19.33 -4.21 1.34
N VAL A 75 -19.02 -3.25 0.46
CA VAL A 75 -17.90 -3.34 -0.48
C VAL A 75 -16.57 -3.36 0.28
N GLU A 76 -16.40 -2.53 1.32
CA GLU A 76 -15.20 -2.53 2.16
C GLU A 76 -14.95 -3.90 2.78
N VAL A 77 -15.98 -4.50 3.40
CA VAL A 77 -15.88 -5.82 4.03
C VAL A 77 -15.48 -6.90 3.01
N GLU A 78 -16.16 -6.97 1.86
CA GLU A 78 -15.85 -8.00 0.84
C GLU A 78 -14.42 -7.86 0.29
N ILE A 79 -13.92 -6.63 0.12
CA ILE A 79 -12.56 -6.38 -0.37
C ILE A 79 -11.51 -6.68 0.70
N ILE A 80 -11.76 -6.34 1.96
CA ILE A 80 -10.89 -6.72 3.08
C ILE A 80 -10.82 -8.25 3.19
N ASP A 81 -11.96 -8.94 3.13
CA ASP A 81 -12.01 -10.41 3.17
C ASP A 81 -11.30 -11.03 1.95
N LEU A 82 -11.41 -10.41 0.77
CA LEU A 82 -10.64 -10.83 -0.41
C LEU A 82 -9.13 -10.69 -0.18
N PHE A 83 -8.68 -9.55 0.35
CA PHE A 83 -7.27 -9.32 0.65
C PHE A 83 -6.73 -10.29 1.70
N GLN A 84 -7.48 -10.55 2.76
CA GLN A 84 -7.11 -11.54 3.76
C GLN A 84 -6.96 -12.94 3.16
N ARG A 85 -7.87 -13.36 2.28
CA ARG A 85 -7.77 -14.64 1.56
C ARG A 85 -6.52 -14.71 0.68
N ILE A 86 -6.16 -13.63 -0.02
CA ILE A 86 -4.94 -13.56 -0.84
C ILE A 86 -3.69 -13.67 0.04
N LEU A 87 -3.65 -12.96 1.16
CA LEU A 87 -2.52 -13.02 2.11
C LEU A 87 -2.37 -14.41 2.72
N GLN A 88 -3.46 -15.08 3.08
CA GLN A 88 -3.44 -16.46 3.59
C GLN A 88 -2.92 -17.46 2.55
N ALA A 89 -3.14 -17.21 1.26
CA ALA A 89 -2.59 -18.00 0.17
C ALA A 89 -1.11 -17.66 -0.14
N GLY A 90 -0.48 -16.75 0.62
CA GLY A 90 0.89 -16.30 0.38
C GLY A 90 1.03 -15.31 -0.78
N GLY A 91 -0.07 -14.72 -1.24
CA GLY A 91 -0.07 -13.66 -2.24
C GLY A 91 0.37 -12.31 -1.68
N ASP A 92 0.65 -11.37 -2.59
CA ASP A 92 0.98 -9.98 -2.26
C ASP A 92 -0.12 -9.06 -2.78
N ILE A 93 -0.56 -8.13 -1.93
CA ILE A 93 -1.63 -7.15 -2.22
C ILE A 93 -1.12 -5.71 -2.12
N SER A 94 0.20 -5.53 -1.93
CA SER A 94 0.81 -4.23 -1.65
C SER A 94 0.54 -3.22 -2.77
N GLU A 95 0.58 -3.66 -4.02
CA GLU A 95 0.34 -2.83 -5.20
C GLU A 95 -1.13 -2.35 -5.24
N GLU A 96 -2.07 -3.26 -5.01
CA GLU A 96 -3.49 -2.99 -4.97
C GLU A 96 -3.85 -2.04 -3.83
N CYS A 97 -3.26 -2.22 -2.65
CA CYS A 97 -3.45 -1.33 -1.50
C CYS A 97 -2.98 0.09 -1.81
N LEU A 98 -1.81 0.24 -2.45
CA LEU A 98 -1.27 1.54 -2.84
C LEU A 98 -2.16 2.25 -3.87
N HIS A 99 -2.67 1.52 -4.87
CA HIS A 99 -3.55 2.09 -5.89
C HIS A 99 -4.94 2.47 -5.36
N LEU A 100 -5.46 1.72 -4.38
CA LEU A 100 -6.78 1.98 -3.81
C LEU A 100 -6.79 3.04 -2.71
N LEU A 101 -5.65 3.32 -2.07
CA LEU A 101 -5.60 4.15 -0.88
C LEU A 101 -6.24 5.54 -1.08
N GLU A 102 -5.78 6.31 -2.07
CA GLU A 102 -6.28 7.67 -2.31
C GLU A 102 -7.70 7.70 -2.89
N PRO A 103 -8.07 6.87 -3.89
CA PRO A 103 -9.44 6.84 -4.38
C PRO A 103 -10.45 6.46 -3.29
N MET A 104 -10.08 5.55 -2.38
CA MET A 104 -10.98 5.14 -1.29
C MET A 104 -11.13 6.22 -0.22
N GLN A 105 -10.07 7.00 0.05
CA GLN A 105 -10.16 8.20 0.89
C GLN A 105 -11.13 9.22 0.28
N LEU A 106 -11.02 9.47 -1.03
CA LEU A 106 -11.89 10.42 -1.74
C LEU A 106 -13.37 10.01 -1.73
N HIS A 107 -13.66 8.71 -1.78
CA HIS A 107 -15.03 8.17 -1.81
C HIS A 107 -15.51 7.63 -0.46
N ASN A 108 -14.94 8.11 0.64
CA ASN A 108 -15.43 7.88 2.01
C ASN A 108 -15.46 6.39 2.44
N ALA A 109 -14.59 5.55 1.87
CA ALA A 109 -14.41 4.15 2.28
C ALA A 109 -13.36 4.05 3.40
N CYS A 110 -13.74 4.51 4.60
CA CYS A 110 -12.83 4.70 5.73
C CYS A 110 -12.23 3.40 6.29
N GLN A 111 -13.01 2.32 6.39
CA GLN A 111 -12.57 1.04 6.95
C GLN A 111 -11.52 0.39 6.04
N LEU A 112 -11.75 0.42 4.72
CA LEU A 112 -10.80 -0.12 3.76
C LEU A 112 -9.51 0.70 3.73
N VAL A 113 -9.60 2.02 3.81
CA VAL A 113 -8.43 2.91 3.90
C VAL A 113 -7.59 2.60 5.14
N GLU A 114 -8.24 2.54 6.31
CA GLU A 114 -7.56 2.23 7.58
C GLU A 114 -6.86 0.87 7.51
N TRP A 115 -7.56 -0.14 6.98
CA TRP A 115 -7.00 -1.47 6.80
C TRP A 115 -5.77 -1.46 5.86
N CYS A 116 -5.87 -0.79 4.71
CA CYS A 116 -4.76 -0.64 3.77
C CYS A 116 -3.55 0.06 4.41
N LEU A 117 -3.78 1.14 5.16
CA LEU A 117 -2.72 1.87 5.86
C LEU A 117 -1.99 0.98 6.87
N VAL A 118 -2.73 0.25 7.71
CA VAL A 118 -2.16 -0.67 8.70
C VAL A 118 -1.39 -1.80 8.01
N HIS A 119 -1.93 -2.38 6.94
CA HIS A 119 -1.24 -3.41 6.18
C HIS A 119 0.09 -2.90 5.60
N LEU A 120 0.06 -1.76 4.90
CA LEU A 120 1.25 -1.15 4.30
C LEU A 120 2.29 -0.72 5.34
N ALA A 121 1.86 -0.26 6.52
CA ALA A 121 2.78 0.07 7.61
C ALA A 121 3.43 -1.19 8.21
N THR A 122 2.68 -2.28 8.32
CA THR A 122 3.19 -3.56 8.86
C THR A 122 4.17 -4.22 7.89
N SER A 123 3.93 -4.12 6.59
CA SER A 123 4.77 -4.66 5.52
C SER A 123 5.71 -3.61 4.89
N TYR A 124 6.01 -2.51 5.59
CA TYR A 124 6.66 -1.32 5.02
C TYR A 124 7.97 -1.61 4.28
N ASN A 125 8.84 -2.47 4.84
CA ASN A 125 10.10 -2.85 4.19
C ASN A 125 9.87 -3.53 2.83
N HIS A 126 8.92 -4.46 2.77
CA HIS A 126 8.57 -5.17 1.54
C HIS A 126 8.04 -4.19 0.48
N VAL A 127 7.13 -3.30 0.89
CA VAL A 127 6.56 -2.25 0.02
C VAL A 127 7.66 -1.32 -0.50
N CYS A 128 8.59 -0.89 0.35
CA CYS A 128 9.70 -0.03 -0.04
C CYS A 128 10.63 -0.68 -1.07
N HIS A 129 10.87 -1.98 -0.95
CA HIS A 129 11.73 -2.70 -1.88
C HIS A 129 11.04 -2.96 -3.22
N LYS A 130 9.78 -3.38 -3.20
CA LYS A 130 9.06 -3.82 -4.40
C LYS A 130 8.40 -2.67 -5.17
N HIS A 131 7.83 -1.69 -4.45
CA HIS A 131 7.05 -0.59 -5.03
C HIS A 131 7.53 0.82 -4.60
N PRO A 132 8.84 1.14 -4.69
CA PRO A 132 9.39 2.42 -4.20
C PRO A 132 8.89 3.65 -4.97
N LYS A 133 8.44 3.48 -6.22
CA LYS A 133 7.91 4.59 -7.03
C LYS A 133 6.49 4.95 -6.62
N LEU A 134 5.64 3.93 -6.43
CA LEU A 134 4.25 4.11 -6.00
C LEU A 134 4.17 4.71 -4.60
N LEU A 135 5.04 4.25 -3.69
CA LEU A 135 5.09 4.80 -2.33
C LEU A 135 5.45 6.30 -2.32
N ARG A 136 6.37 6.73 -3.19
CA ARG A 136 6.77 8.15 -3.32
C ARG A 136 5.75 9.01 -4.06
N SER A 137 4.87 8.40 -4.86
CA SER A 137 3.81 9.15 -5.56
C SER A 137 2.56 9.36 -4.70
N LEU A 138 2.47 8.72 -3.53
CA LEU A 138 1.33 8.92 -2.62
C LEU A 138 1.23 10.38 -2.14
N HIS A 139 0.06 10.79 -1.69
CA HIS A 139 -0.16 12.07 -1.05
C HIS A 139 0.79 12.26 0.15
N PRO A 140 1.38 13.46 0.37
CA PRO A 140 2.35 13.69 1.43
C PRO A 140 1.87 13.29 2.83
N GLU A 141 0.57 13.44 3.11
CA GLU A 141 -0.02 13.01 4.39
C GLU A 141 0.03 11.49 4.58
N ASN A 142 -0.26 10.72 3.52
CA ASN A 142 -0.18 9.26 3.55
C ASN A 142 1.28 8.81 3.72
N GLN A 143 2.23 9.48 3.06
CA GLN A 143 3.66 9.20 3.25
C GLN A 143 4.10 9.48 4.69
N ALA A 144 3.72 10.64 5.24
CA ALA A 144 4.04 11.01 6.61
C ALA A 144 3.42 10.03 7.62
N TRP A 145 2.18 9.62 7.39
CA TRP A 145 1.51 8.63 8.23
C TRP A 145 2.23 7.28 8.20
N LEU A 146 2.57 6.77 7.01
CA LEU A 146 3.30 5.50 6.87
C LEU A 146 4.69 5.56 7.51
N ASN A 147 5.43 6.65 7.30
CA ASN A 147 6.75 6.83 7.91
C ASN A 147 6.71 6.84 9.44
N ARG A 148 5.63 7.38 10.03
CA ARG A 148 5.43 7.42 11.48
C ARG A 148 5.04 6.06 12.06
N HIS A 149 4.22 5.29 11.35
CA HIS A 149 3.64 4.03 11.85
C HIS A 149 4.34 2.77 11.31
N ARG A 150 5.41 2.93 10.54
CA ARG A 150 6.12 1.80 9.93
C ARG A 150 6.63 0.78 10.93
N TRP A 151 6.53 -0.48 10.54
CA TRP A 151 7.11 -1.62 11.22
C TRP A 151 8.18 -2.29 10.34
N PRO A 152 9.36 -2.62 10.89
CA PRO A 152 9.84 -2.28 12.23
C PRO A 152 10.12 -0.77 12.41
N PRO A 153 10.01 -0.21 13.63
CA PRO A 153 10.29 1.20 13.90
C PRO A 153 11.76 1.55 13.64
N VAL A 154 12.04 2.84 13.35
CA VAL A 154 13.40 3.31 13.01
C VAL A 154 14.41 3.05 14.14
N TRP A 155 14.00 3.27 15.38
CA TRP A 155 14.88 3.07 16.54
C TRP A 155 15.28 1.60 16.66
N TYR A 156 14.35 0.67 16.42
CA TYR A 156 14.62 -0.76 16.49
C TYR A 156 15.65 -1.18 15.45
N LEU A 157 15.51 -0.68 14.21
CA LEU A 157 16.48 -0.95 13.16
C LEU A 157 17.89 -0.44 13.53
N LYS A 158 17.98 0.75 14.15
CA LYS A 158 19.27 1.29 14.62
C LYS A 158 19.89 0.43 15.73
N ASP A 159 19.08 0.02 16.71
CA ASP A 159 19.54 -0.83 17.81
C ASP A 159 19.94 -2.22 17.33
N TYR A 160 19.19 -2.78 16.36
CA TYR A 160 19.51 -4.04 15.70
C TYR A 160 20.84 -3.96 14.93
N ASP A 161 21.03 -2.92 14.11
CA ASP A 161 22.30 -2.66 13.40
C ASP A 161 23.49 -2.55 14.38
N TYR A 162 23.27 -1.92 15.54
CA TYR A 162 24.28 -1.81 16.59
C TYR A 162 24.59 -3.19 17.20
N TYR A 163 23.56 -3.97 17.53
CA TYR A 163 23.72 -5.32 18.07
C TYR A 163 24.49 -6.24 17.11
N GLU A 164 24.16 -6.21 15.81
CA GLU A 164 24.86 -6.99 14.80
C GLU A 164 26.35 -6.61 14.68
N ARG A 165 26.67 -5.31 14.78
CA ARG A 165 28.07 -4.86 14.80
C ARG A 165 28.82 -5.38 16.02
N CYS A 166 28.22 -5.30 17.21
CA CYS A 166 28.81 -5.84 18.43
C CYS A 166 29.02 -7.36 18.37
N LEU A 167 28.15 -8.11 17.69
CA LEU A 167 28.36 -9.53 17.42
C LEU A 167 29.56 -9.76 16.48
N MET A 168 29.65 -8.98 15.39
CA MET A 168 30.77 -9.09 14.45
C MET A 168 32.12 -8.76 15.09
N ASP A 169 32.17 -7.74 15.96
CA ASP A 169 33.39 -7.35 16.65
C ASP A 169 33.83 -8.42 17.66
N ARG A 170 32.89 -8.98 18.44
CA ARG A 170 33.18 -10.15 19.31
C ARG A 170 33.70 -11.35 18.52
N HIS A 171 33.09 -11.67 17.38
CA HIS A 171 33.55 -12.78 16.55
C HIS A 171 34.97 -12.57 16.00
N ARG A 172 35.35 -11.32 15.70
CA ARG A 172 36.71 -10.94 15.28
C ARG A 172 37.73 -11.03 16.42
N GLU A 173 37.32 -10.67 17.64
CA GLU A 173 38.15 -10.82 18.84
C GLU A 173 38.40 -12.29 19.19
N GLU A 174 37.39 -13.14 19.05
CA GLU A 174 37.47 -14.60 19.27
C GLU A 174 38.24 -15.32 18.16
N ASN A 175 38.14 -14.84 16.92
CA ASN A 175 38.84 -15.38 15.75
C ASN A 175 39.83 -14.35 15.19
N PRO A 176 40.88 -13.98 15.95
CA PRO A 176 41.87 -13.05 15.46
C PRO A 176 42.52 -13.66 14.22
N ILE A 177 42.45 -12.94 13.10
CA ILE A 177 43.18 -13.32 11.90
C ILE A 177 44.66 -13.38 12.30
N LYS A 178 45.23 -14.58 12.33
CA LYS A 178 46.65 -14.77 12.62
C LYS A 178 47.41 -13.83 11.67
N PRO A 179 48.25 -12.91 12.18
CA PRO A 179 49.05 -12.10 11.29
C PRO A 179 49.86 -13.08 10.45
N LEU A 180 49.66 -13.04 9.12
CA LEU A 180 50.57 -13.70 8.19
C LEU A 180 51.96 -13.24 8.62
N LYS A 181 52.78 -14.17 9.12
CA LYS A 181 54.17 -13.91 9.47
C LYS A 181 54.79 -13.27 8.23
N ARG A 182 54.94 -11.94 8.22
CA ARG A 182 55.80 -11.27 7.27
C ARG A 182 57.18 -11.84 7.56
N SER A 183 57.59 -12.79 6.72
CA SER A 183 58.95 -13.30 6.71
C SER A 183 59.86 -12.08 6.66
N ARG A 184 60.63 -11.90 7.72
CA ARG A 184 61.53 -10.77 7.90
C ARG A 184 62.77 -11.03 7.04
N ASN A 185 62.59 -11.05 5.73
CA ASN A 185 63.71 -10.90 4.81
C ASN A 185 64.08 -9.42 4.78
N THR A 186 65.12 -9.11 5.54
CA THR A 186 65.99 -7.96 5.37
C THR A 186 66.33 -7.75 3.88
N ALA A 187 65.65 -6.80 3.23
CA ALA A 187 66.22 -5.88 2.25
C ALA A 187 65.13 -4.96 1.67
N GLY A 188 65.37 -3.65 1.72
CA GLY A 188 65.10 -2.79 0.58
C GLY A 188 63.80 -1.98 0.55
N CYS A 189 63.95 -0.71 0.97
CA CYS A 189 63.31 0.49 0.42
C CYS A 189 61.85 0.83 0.78
N LEU A 190 61.74 1.83 1.65
CA LEU A 190 60.59 2.74 1.79
C LEU A 190 60.55 3.69 0.58
N CYS A 191 59.80 3.31 -0.46
CA CYS A 191 59.48 4.22 -1.56
C CYS A 191 58.03 4.66 -1.45
N PHE A 192 57.78 5.80 -0.79
CA PHE A 192 56.57 6.57 -1.02
C PHE A 192 56.55 6.99 -2.51
N THR A 193 55.63 6.41 -3.29
CA THR A 193 55.29 6.93 -4.62
C THR A 193 53.85 7.39 -4.60
N SER A 194 53.68 8.68 -4.35
CA SER A 194 52.47 9.42 -4.67
C SER A 194 52.33 9.48 -6.20
N LYS A 195 51.27 8.88 -6.76
CA LYS A 195 50.62 9.40 -7.99
C LYS A 195 49.22 8.80 -8.23
N SER A 196 48.23 9.66 -8.00
CA SER A 196 47.06 9.97 -8.85
C SER A 196 46.13 8.87 -9.39
N ARG A 197 44.89 8.89 -8.87
CA ARG A 197 43.56 8.77 -9.52
C ARG A 197 43.42 8.02 -10.87
N ARG A 198 42.58 6.97 -10.84
CA ARG A 198 41.45 6.56 -11.74
C ARG A 198 41.01 5.17 -11.21
N GLY A 199 39.77 4.77 -10.94
CA GLY A 199 38.42 5.22 -11.25
C GLY A 199 37.60 3.94 -11.55
N SER A 200 36.51 3.69 -10.80
CA SER A 200 35.45 2.66 -11.02
C SER A 200 35.84 1.19 -10.75
N ASP A 201 35.09 0.29 -10.10
CA ASP A 201 33.76 0.14 -9.47
C ASP A 201 33.94 -1.05 -8.47
N ASN A 202 33.17 -1.37 -7.43
CA ASN A 202 31.73 -1.31 -7.29
C ASN A 202 31.37 -1.40 -5.79
N ASN A 203 30.46 -0.54 -5.35
CA ASN A 203 29.93 -0.45 -3.99
C ASN A 203 28.99 -1.62 -3.69
N ASN A 204 29.21 -2.38 -2.61
CA ASN A 204 28.15 -3.14 -1.95
C ASN A 204 27.99 -2.70 -0.49
N LYS A 205 27.66 -1.42 -0.31
CA LYS A 205 27.10 -0.90 0.93
C LYS A 205 25.64 -0.56 0.66
N GLN A 206 24.77 -1.53 0.94
CA GLN A 206 23.33 -1.33 1.02
C GLN A 206 23.08 -0.15 1.97
N SER A 207 22.76 0.99 1.39
CA SER A 207 22.39 2.18 2.13
C SER A 207 20.92 2.02 2.52
N TYR A 208 20.65 1.80 3.79
CA TYR A 208 19.36 2.16 4.38
C TYR A 208 19.27 3.70 4.36
N ARG A 209 18.93 4.24 3.19
CA ARG A 209 18.57 5.65 3.03
C ARG A 209 17.10 5.78 3.40
N THR A 210 16.89 6.33 4.58
CA THR A 210 15.67 7.01 5.01
C THR A 210 15.19 7.97 3.91
N MET A 211 14.02 7.66 3.37
CA MET A 211 13.02 8.61 2.89
C MET A 211 11.75 8.37 3.71
#